data_AF-A0A974ASA4-F1
#
_entry.id   AF-A0A974ASA4-F1
#
_cell.length_a   1.000
_cell.length_b   1.000
_cell.length_c   1.000
_cell.angle_alpha   90.00
_cell.angle_beta   90.00
_cell.angle_gamma   90.00
#
_symmetry.space_group_name_H-M   'P 1'
#
loop_
_entity.id
_entity.type
_entity.pdbx_description
1 polymer ?
#
loop_
_entity_poly.entity_id
_entity_poly.type
_entity_poly.pdbx_seq_one_letter_code
_entity_poly.pdbx_strand_id
1 'polypeptide(L)'
;MAWQANLNLAYARHGARVVARHEHSGPLRILQSLYPEGDGICHNVLVHPPGGLVGGDTLDIAVQAATGTHGLVTTPGATRFYRSDGPLALQTTRIHLQAGSRLEWLPLEALCYNDCNAENRLVMELEPGAELLGWDITAFGLPNANLPFVQGSFAQHIEVPGVWLERG
;
A
#
# COMPACT_ATOMS: atom_id res chain seq x y z
N MET A 1 -13.54 1.04 -18.55
CA MET A 1 -12.51 0.03 -18.87
C MET A 1 -11.81 -0.27 -17.56
N ALA A 2 -11.90 -1.51 -17.10
CA ALA A 2 -11.11 -1.99 -15.96
C ALA A 2 -9.62 -1.91 -16.33
N TRP A 3 -8.78 -1.45 -15.40
CA TRP A 3 -7.35 -1.35 -15.64
C TRP A 3 -6.54 -1.97 -14.49
N GLN A 4 -5.35 -2.46 -14.83
CA GLN A 4 -4.41 -3.03 -13.88
C GLN A 4 -3.15 -2.16 -13.85
N ALA A 5 -2.69 -1.81 -12.65
CA ALA A 5 -1.35 -1.26 -12.45
C ALA A 5 -0.54 -2.15 -11.53
N ASN A 6 0.76 -2.11 -11.76
CA ASN A 6 1.74 -2.75 -10.90
C ASN A 6 2.83 -1.76 -10.51
N LEU A 7 3.35 -1.91 -9.30
CA LEU A 7 4.52 -1.21 -8.80
C LEU A 7 5.40 -2.20 -8.03
N ASN A 8 6.64 -2.35 -8.48
CA ASN A 8 7.69 -3.02 -7.73
C ASN A 8 8.62 -1.96 -7.14
N LEU A 9 8.82 -1.97 -5.83
CA LEU A 9 9.74 -1.10 -5.10
C LEU A 9 10.73 -1.98 -4.32
N ALA A 10 12.02 -1.79 -4.55
CA ALA A 10 13.09 -2.54 -3.90
C ALA A 10 14.09 -1.60 -3.25
N TYR A 11 14.30 -1.76 -1.94
CA TYR A 11 15.34 -1.09 -1.18
C TYR A 11 16.63 -1.92 -1.18
N ALA A 12 17.75 -1.27 -1.46
CA ALA A 12 19.08 -1.87 -1.39
C ALA A 12 20.06 -0.94 -0.66
N ARG A 13 21.05 -1.51 0.01
CA ARG A 13 22.11 -0.75 0.67
C ARG A 13 23.30 -0.56 -0.27
N HIS A 14 23.68 0.69 -0.52
CA HIS A 14 24.85 1.10 -1.29
C HIS A 14 25.80 1.87 -0.35
N GLY A 15 26.71 1.13 0.31
CA GLY A 15 27.56 1.68 1.36
C GLY A 15 26.74 2.17 2.56
N ALA A 16 26.92 3.43 2.95
CA ALA A 16 26.14 4.03 4.04
C ALA A 16 24.68 4.34 3.64
N ARG A 17 24.40 4.46 2.34
CA ARG A 17 23.10 4.91 1.83
C ARG A 17 22.16 3.76 1.49
N VAL A 18 20.89 3.89 1.83
CA VAL A 18 19.81 3.03 1.32
C VAL A 18 19.22 3.67 0.06
N VAL A 19 19.04 2.92 -1.00
CA VAL A 19 18.48 3.40 -2.27
C VAL A 19 17.23 2.62 -2.62
N ALA A 20 16.21 3.32 -3.10
CA ALA A 20 15.01 2.72 -3.69
C ALA A 20 15.19 2.59 -5.20
N ARG A 21 14.92 1.40 -5.74
CA ARG A 21 14.71 1.14 -7.16
C ARG A 21 13.26 0.76 -7.37
N HIS A 22 12.63 1.26 -8.43
CA HIS A 22 11.25 0.92 -8.69
C HIS A 22 10.91 0.81 -10.17
N GLU A 23 9.98 -0.09 -10.48
CA GLU A 23 9.42 -0.34 -11.80
C GLU A 23 7.90 -0.32 -11.70
N HIS A 24 7.21 0.19 -12.71
CA HIS A 24 5.75 0.25 -12.70
C HIS A 24 5.16 0.15 -14.09
N SER A 25 3.91 -0.30 -14.17
CA SER A 25 3.01 -0.08 -15.30
C SER A 25 1.68 0.47 -14.82
N GLY A 26 0.93 1.10 -15.72
CA GLY A 26 -0.26 1.86 -15.35
C GLY A 26 0.09 3.14 -14.57
N PRO A 27 -0.83 3.69 -13.76
CA PRO A 27 -0.66 4.99 -13.10
C PRO A 27 0.15 5.01 -11.79
N LEU A 28 0.52 3.87 -11.18
CA LEU A 28 1.27 3.88 -9.90
C LEU A 28 2.66 4.50 -10.06
N ARG A 29 3.04 5.42 -9.17
CA ARG A 29 4.38 6.05 -9.18
C ARG A 29 4.96 6.13 -7.77
N ILE A 30 6.29 6.07 -7.70
CA ILE A 30 7.07 6.54 -6.57
C ILE A 30 7.58 7.94 -6.92
N LEU A 31 7.37 8.90 -6.04
CA LEU A 31 7.97 10.23 -6.17
C LEU A 31 9.46 10.18 -5.84
N GLN A 32 10.09 11.36 -5.75
CA GLN A 32 11.49 11.46 -5.36
C GLN A 32 11.76 10.74 -4.03
N SER A 33 12.84 9.95 -3.98
CA SER A 33 13.36 9.39 -2.73
C SER A 33 13.93 10.51 -1.85
N LEU A 34 13.48 10.57 -0.61
CA LEU A 34 13.83 11.58 0.38
C LEU A 34 14.63 10.95 1.52
N TYR A 35 15.50 11.75 2.14
CA TYR A 35 16.42 11.32 3.20
C TYR A 35 16.42 12.31 4.37
N PRO A 36 15.25 12.60 4.98
CA PRO A 36 15.14 13.60 6.05
C PRO A 36 15.93 13.21 7.31
N GLU A 37 16.17 11.91 7.52
CA GLU A 37 16.86 11.36 8.69
C GLU A 37 18.30 10.90 8.35
N GLY A 38 18.82 11.31 7.19
CA GLY A 38 20.12 10.92 6.66
C GLY A 38 20.07 9.75 5.68
N ASP A 39 21.21 9.45 5.06
CA ASP A 39 21.32 8.51 3.94
C ASP A 39 20.90 7.06 4.30
N GLY A 40 20.88 6.70 5.58
CA GLY A 40 20.57 5.35 6.06
C GLY A 40 19.10 4.96 5.99
N ILE A 41 18.19 5.92 5.82
CA ILE A 41 16.73 5.72 5.81
C ILE A 41 16.14 6.38 4.56
N CYS A 42 15.51 5.58 3.69
CA CYS A 42 14.97 6.04 2.41
C CYS A 42 13.45 6.19 2.47
N HIS A 43 12.95 7.42 2.39
CA HIS A 43 11.52 7.74 2.43
C HIS A 43 10.98 7.87 1.02
N ASN A 44 9.86 7.21 0.73
CA ASN A 44 9.21 7.25 -0.56
C ASN A 44 7.72 7.56 -0.41
N VAL A 45 7.24 8.46 -1.26
CA VAL A 45 5.81 8.76 -1.39
C VAL A 45 5.27 7.99 -2.59
N LEU A 46 4.39 7.03 -2.33
CA LEU A 46 3.64 6.29 -3.34
C LEU A 46 2.41 7.10 -3.75
N VAL A 47 2.23 7.30 -5.05
CA VAL A 47 1.08 8.01 -5.61
C VAL A 47 0.33 7.18 -6.63
N HIS A 48 -0.98 7.32 -6.58
CA HIS A 48 -1.91 6.79 -7.55
C HIS A 48 -2.72 7.96 -8.14
N PRO A 49 -2.27 8.61 -9.23
CA PRO A 49 -2.82 9.86 -9.74
C PRO A 49 -4.33 9.85 -10.09
N PRO A 50 -4.93 8.76 -10.63
CA PRO A 50 -6.39 8.66 -10.77
C PRO A 50 -7.17 8.84 -9.47
N GLY A 51 -6.52 8.67 -8.31
CA GLY A 51 -7.05 9.04 -7.00
C GLY A 51 -8.04 8.05 -6.40
N GLY A 52 -8.31 6.92 -7.08
CA GLY A 52 -9.11 5.81 -6.55
C GLY A 52 -9.40 4.72 -7.58
N LEU A 53 -10.01 3.63 -7.13
CA LEU A 53 -10.36 2.45 -7.90
C LEU A 53 -11.87 2.42 -8.15
N VAL A 54 -12.28 2.01 -9.35
CA VAL A 54 -13.66 1.61 -9.66
C VAL A 54 -13.74 0.10 -9.86
N GLY A 55 -14.95 -0.45 -9.94
CA GLY A 55 -15.16 -1.88 -10.14
C GLY A 55 -14.38 -2.42 -11.34
N GLY A 56 -13.57 -3.45 -11.08
CA GLY A 56 -12.72 -4.13 -12.07
C GLY A 56 -11.26 -3.67 -12.06
N ASP A 57 -10.94 -2.56 -11.40
CA ASP A 57 -9.57 -2.08 -11.32
C ASP A 57 -8.73 -2.90 -10.33
N THR A 58 -7.45 -3.09 -10.65
CA THR A 58 -6.49 -3.78 -9.79
C THR A 58 -5.22 -2.96 -9.61
N LEU A 59 -4.80 -2.79 -8.36
CA LEU A 59 -3.49 -2.27 -7.98
C LEU A 59 -2.64 -3.38 -7.34
N ASP A 60 -1.53 -3.73 -7.97
CA ASP A 60 -0.55 -4.67 -7.44
C ASP A 60 0.72 -3.93 -7.00
N ILE A 61 0.97 -3.87 -5.69
CA ILE A 61 2.12 -3.20 -5.09
C ILE A 61 3.00 -4.26 -4.43
N ALA A 62 4.27 -4.29 -4.80
CA ALA A 62 5.29 -5.14 -4.18
C ALA A 62 6.41 -4.28 -3.61
N VAL A 63 6.70 -4.43 -2.32
CA VAL A 63 7.79 -3.74 -1.62
C VAL A 63 8.77 -4.78 -1.09
N GLN A 64 10.04 -4.61 -1.40
CA GLN A 64 11.11 -5.50 -0.96
C GLN A 64 12.16 -4.69 -0.22
N ALA A 65 12.54 -5.13 0.98
CA ALA A 65 13.63 -4.54 1.75
C ALA A 65 14.78 -5.55 1.85
N ALA A 66 15.93 -5.23 1.27
CA ALA A 66 17.11 -6.09 1.37
C ALA A 66 17.74 -6.02 2.77
N THR A 67 18.56 -7.02 3.12
CA THR A 67 19.26 -7.08 4.42
C THR A 67 19.92 -5.76 4.79
N GLY A 68 19.68 -5.32 6.01
CA GLY A 68 20.24 -4.09 6.58
C GLY A 68 19.73 -2.79 5.96
N THR A 69 18.66 -2.81 5.16
CA THR A 69 18.00 -1.57 4.69
C THR A 69 16.97 -1.05 5.69
N HIS A 70 16.67 0.25 5.61
CA HIS A 70 15.56 0.89 6.31
C HIS A 70 14.82 1.77 5.29
N GLY A 71 13.58 1.41 4.99
CA GLY A 71 12.70 2.17 4.10
C GLY A 71 11.47 2.71 4.83
N LEU A 72 10.89 3.78 4.32
CA LEU A 72 9.57 4.26 4.69
C LEU A 72 8.75 4.50 3.43
N VAL A 73 7.53 3.98 3.41
CA VAL A 73 6.55 4.22 2.35
C VAL A 73 5.30 4.84 2.95
N THR A 74 4.88 5.97 2.38
CA THR A 74 3.61 6.63 2.71
C THR A 74 2.91 7.07 1.42
N THR A 75 1.66 7.51 1.53
CA THR A 75 0.90 8.10 0.42
C THR A 75 0.62 9.57 0.74
N PRO A 76 0.37 10.45 -0.24
CA PRO A 76 0.04 11.85 0.04
C PRO A 76 -1.46 12.07 0.30
N GLY A 77 -2.26 11.00 0.23
CA GLY A 77 -3.71 11.06 0.25
C GLY A 77 -4.33 9.68 0.37
N ALA A 78 -5.58 9.65 0.81
CA ALA A 78 -6.38 8.44 0.91
C ALA A 78 -6.53 7.74 -0.45
N THR A 79 -6.41 6.42 -0.45
CA THR A 79 -6.86 5.57 -1.56
C THR A 79 -8.37 5.54 -1.52
N ARG A 80 -9.06 5.84 -2.62
CA ARG A 80 -10.53 5.82 -2.67
C ARG A 80 -11.02 4.57 -3.38
N PHE A 81 -12.01 3.89 -2.81
CA PHE A 81 -12.77 2.84 -3.47
C PHE A 81 -14.14 3.39 -3.81
N TYR A 82 -14.41 3.60 -5.09
CA TYR A 82 -15.65 4.19 -5.58
C TYR A 82 -16.76 3.15 -5.72
N ARG A 83 -17.98 3.64 -6.01
CA ARG A 83 -19.13 2.79 -6.36
C ARG A 83 -18.74 1.80 -7.46
N SER A 84 -19.18 0.57 -7.32
CA SER A 84 -19.05 -0.47 -8.34
C SER A 84 -20.42 -0.90 -8.85
N ASP A 85 -20.53 -1.14 -10.15
CA ASP A 85 -21.72 -1.73 -10.77
C ASP A 85 -21.65 -3.28 -10.80
N GLY A 86 -20.86 -3.88 -9.91
CA GLY A 86 -20.73 -5.32 -9.72
C GLY A 86 -19.29 -5.83 -9.55
N PRO A 87 -18.36 -5.53 -10.49
CA PRO A 87 -16.99 -6.05 -10.42
C PRO A 87 -16.20 -5.60 -9.18
N LEU A 88 -15.27 -6.43 -8.71
CA LEU A 88 -14.41 -6.12 -7.57
C LEU A 88 -13.35 -5.08 -7.94
N ALA A 89 -13.15 -4.07 -7.11
CA ALA A 89 -11.96 -3.22 -7.12
C ALA A 89 -10.92 -3.79 -6.12
N LEU A 90 -9.72 -4.10 -6.58
CA LEU A 90 -8.72 -4.81 -5.76
C LEU A 90 -7.45 -3.99 -5.60
N GLN A 91 -7.00 -3.82 -4.36
CA GLN A 91 -5.62 -3.42 -4.07
C GLN A 91 -4.92 -4.56 -3.35
N THR A 92 -3.76 -4.97 -3.83
CA THR A 92 -2.90 -5.94 -3.15
C THR A 92 -1.52 -5.35 -2.95
N THR A 93 -1.12 -5.22 -1.69
CA THR A 93 0.22 -4.85 -1.26
C THR A 93 0.91 -6.07 -0.68
N ARG A 94 2.09 -6.40 -1.21
CA ARG A 94 2.97 -7.46 -0.70
C ARG A 94 4.26 -6.84 -0.23
N ILE A 95 4.62 -7.09 1.02
CA ILE A 95 5.84 -6.60 1.64
C ILE A 95 6.71 -7.81 1.97
N HIS A 96 7.95 -7.82 1.49
CA HIS A 96 8.93 -8.84 1.81
C HIS A 96 10.18 -8.19 2.43
N LEU A 97 10.45 -8.52 3.69
CA LEU A 97 11.59 -8.00 4.44
C LEU A 97 12.62 -9.10 4.64
N GLN A 98 13.81 -8.92 4.07
CA GLN A 98 14.96 -9.80 4.30
C GLN A 98 15.50 -9.66 5.73
N ALA A 99 16.28 -10.63 6.19
CA ALA A 99 16.80 -10.67 7.55
C ALA A 99 17.46 -9.34 7.97
N GLY A 100 17.08 -8.84 9.15
CA GLY A 100 17.61 -7.60 9.72
C GLY A 100 17.27 -6.31 8.95
N SER A 101 16.32 -6.35 8.00
CA SER A 101 15.82 -5.16 7.32
C SER A 101 14.67 -4.51 8.09
N ARG A 102 14.41 -3.23 7.81
CA ARG A 102 13.35 -2.44 8.43
C ARG A 102 12.49 -1.78 7.38
N LEU A 103 11.18 -1.77 7.58
CA LEU A 103 10.26 -1.01 6.76
C LEU A 103 9.20 -0.33 7.62
N GLU A 104 8.80 0.87 7.20
CA GLU A 104 7.65 1.57 7.71
C GLU A 104 6.61 1.71 6.59
N TRP A 105 5.44 1.06 6.74
CA TRP A 105 4.32 1.11 5.80
C TRP A 105 3.19 1.95 6.39
N LEU A 106 3.17 3.23 6.06
CA LEU A 106 2.34 4.25 6.70
C LEU A 106 1.44 4.97 5.68
N PRO A 107 0.57 4.26 4.93
CA PRO A 107 -0.33 4.89 3.97
C PRO A 107 -1.41 5.73 4.69
N LEU A 108 -2.00 6.69 3.99
CA LEU A 108 -3.28 7.25 4.42
C LEU A 108 -4.43 6.25 4.20
N GLU A 109 -5.62 6.63 4.62
CA GLU A 109 -6.78 5.75 4.73
C GLU A 109 -7.25 5.17 3.39
N ALA A 110 -7.79 3.95 3.44
CA ALA A 110 -8.68 3.37 2.44
C ALA A 110 -10.10 3.94 2.65
N LEU A 111 -10.50 4.87 1.78
CA LEU A 111 -11.78 5.58 1.84
C LEU A 111 -12.82 4.89 0.95
N CYS A 112 -13.78 4.24 1.58
CA CYS A 112 -14.83 3.46 0.92
C CYS A 112 -16.06 4.32 0.66
N TYR A 113 -16.39 4.55 -0.61
CA TYR A 113 -17.61 5.25 -1.00
C TYR A 113 -18.80 4.29 -0.92
N ASN A 114 -19.99 4.85 -0.70
CA ASN A 114 -21.22 4.07 -0.71
C ASN A 114 -21.31 3.22 -1.99
N ASP A 115 -21.76 1.98 -1.82
CA ASP A 115 -22.00 1.03 -2.90
C ASP A 115 -20.73 0.60 -3.65
N CYS A 116 -19.57 0.64 -2.97
CA CYS A 116 -18.37 -0.01 -3.48
C CYS A 116 -18.49 -1.55 -3.39
N ASN A 117 -17.75 -2.25 -4.24
CA ASN A 117 -17.42 -3.66 -4.06
C ASN A 117 -15.91 -3.78 -4.17
N ALA A 118 -15.23 -3.90 -3.04
CA ALA A 118 -13.78 -3.71 -2.98
C ALA A 118 -13.07 -4.63 -1.99
N GLU A 119 -11.80 -4.91 -2.26
CA GLU A 119 -10.90 -5.62 -1.36
C GLU A 119 -9.56 -4.87 -1.29
N ASN A 120 -9.06 -4.68 -0.09
CA ASN A 120 -7.72 -4.17 0.17
C ASN A 120 -6.93 -5.23 0.94
N ARG A 121 -5.85 -5.71 0.34
CA ARG A 121 -5.04 -6.81 0.84
C ARG A 121 -3.63 -6.34 1.15
N LEU A 122 -3.16 -6.61 2.36
CA LEU A 122 -1.79 -6.39 2.81
C LEU A 122 -1.21 -7.71 3.30
N VAL A 123 -0.18 -8.20 2.62
CA VAL A 123 0.56 -9.42 3.02
C VAL A 123 1.99 -9.05 3.35
N MET A 124 2.47 -9.48 4.51
CA MET A 124 3.75 -9.07 5.06
C MET A 124 4.56 -10.33 5.42
N GLU A 125 5.67 -10.53 4.73
CA GLU A 125 6.59 -11.65 4.91
C GLU A 125 7.89 -11.11 5.52
N LEU A 126 8.22 -11.56 6.72
CA LEU A 126 9.38 -11.09 7.48
C LEU A 126 10.33 -12.26 7.75
N GLU A 127 11.57 -12.12 7.28
CA GLU A 127 12.67 -13.00 7.67
C GLU A 127 13.17 -12.71 9.10
N PRO A 128 13.95 -13.61 9.73
CA PRO A 128 14.42 -13.43 11.10
C PRO A 128 15.12 -12.09 11.36
N GLY A 129 14.69 -11.41 12.42
CA GLY A 129 15.23 -10.11 12.82
C GLY A 129 14.81 -8.93 11.95
N ALA A 130 13.95 -9.13 10.94
CA ALA A 130 13.32 -8.02 10.24
C ALA A 130 12.28 -7.33 11.15
N GLU A 131 12.10 -6.03 10.95
CA GLU A 131 11.16 -5.20 11.72
C GLU A 131 10.23 -4.45 10.76
N LEU A 132 8.93 -4.49 11.04
CA LEU A 132 7.92 -3.75 10.30
C LEU A 132 7.10 -2.90 11.27
N LEU A 133 6.99 -1.60 10.99
CA LEU A 133 5.96 -0.74 11.54
C LEU A 133 4.96 -0.47 10.42
N GLY A 134 3.67 -0.68 10.65
CA GLY A 134 2.70 -0.35 9.63
C GLY A 134 1.27 -0.39 10.12
N TRP A 135 0.38 0.15 9.30
CA TRP A 135 -1.05 0.12 9.53
C TRP A 135 -1.81 0.04 8.21
N ASP A 136 -3.10 -0.24 8.33
CA ASP A 136 -4.10 0.05 7.33
C ASP A 136 -5.30 0.69 8.03
N ILE A 137 -5.83 1.77 7.47
CA ILE A 137 -6.89 2.55 8.10
C ILE A 137 -8.06 2.59 7.13
N THR A 138 -9.22 2.07 7.53
CA THR A 138 -10.42 2.10 6.68
C THR A 138 -11.40 3.16 7.16
N ALA A 139 -11.94 3.94 6.22
CA ALA A 139 -12.99 4.92 6.47
C ALA A 139 -14.20 4.68 5.56
N PHE A 140 -15.39 4.57 6.16
CA PHE A 140 -16.65 4.31 5.45
C PHE A 140 -17.47 5.58 5.25
N GLY A 141 -17.69 5.94 3.99
CA GLY A 141 -18.46 7.12 3.60
C GLY A 141 -17.71 8.44 3.86
N LEU A 142 -18.41 9.54 3.61
CA LEU A 142 -17.93 10.91 3.78
C LEU A 142 -18.88 11.66 4.73
N PRO A 143 -18.75 11.48 6.06
CA PRO A 143 -19.69 12.06 7.03
C PRO A 143 -19.75 13.58 6.94
N ASN A 144 -18.61 14.26 6.74
CA ASN A 144 -18.55 15.73 6.60
C ASN A 144 -19.20 16.25 5.31
N ALA A 145 -19.51 15.38 4.35
CA ALA A 145 -20.23 15.71 3.13
C ALA A 145 -21.68 15.17 3.13
N ASN A 146 -22.17 14.62 4.25
CA ASN A 146 -23.46 13.93 4.34
C ASN A 146 -23.64 12.80 3.31
N LEU A 147 -22.56 12.08 2.98
CA LEU A 147 -22.58 10.93 2.07
C LEU A 147 -22.19 9.65 2.84
N PRO A 148 -23.10 9.05 3.62
CA PRO A 148 -22.81 7.86 4.42
C PRO A 148 -22.55 6.62 3.56
N PHE A 149 -21.87 5.62 4.13
CA PHE A 149 -21.83 4.27 3.58
C PHE A 149 -23.07 3.50 4.06
N VAL A 150 -23.99 3.22 3.14
CA VAL A 150 -25.30 2.59 3.39
C VAL A 150 -25.35 1.17 2.84
N GLN A 151 -24.73 0.95 1.68
CA GLN A 151 -24.69 -0.33 0.99
C GLN A 151 -23.33 -0.56 0.35
N GLY A 152 -23.10 -1.76 -0.18
CA GLY A 152 -21.84 -2.20 -0.75
C GLY A 152 -21.09 -3.16 0.17
N SER A 153 -19.87 -3.51 -0.23
CA SER A 153 -18.98 -4.38 0.51
C SER A 153 -17.54 -3.91 0.35
N PHE A 154 -16.82 -3.94 1.46
CA PHE A 154 -15.38 -3.77 1.51
C PHE A 154 -14.82 -4.90 2.35
N ALA A 155 -13.78 -5.55 1.85
CA ALA A 155 -13.02 -6.54 2.60
C ALA A 155 -11.61 -6.01 2.86
N GLN A 156 -11.24 -5.89 4.13
CA GLN A 156 -9.87 -5.66 4.54
C GLN A 156 -9.22 -7.02 4.83
N HIS A 157 -8.06 -7.29 4.24
CA HIS A 157 -7.25 -8.48 4.48
C HIS A 157 -5.86 -8.04 4.90
N ILE A 158 -5.44 -8.37 6.11
CA ILE A 158 -4.08 -8.11 6.61
C ILE A 158 -3.50 -9.43 7.10
N GLU A 159 -2.33 -9.79 6.59
CA GLU A 159 -1.74 -11.11 6.84
C GLU A 159 -0.23 -11.03 7.06
N VAL A 160 0.23 -11.71 8.11
CA VAL A 160 1.59 -12.19 8.28
C VAL A 160 1.52 -13.72 8.23
N PRO A 161 1.89 -14.37 7.12
CA PRO A 161 1.65 -15.80 6.93
C PRO A 161 2.18 -16.65 8.08
N GLY A 162 1.31 -17.50 8.64
CA GLY A 162 1.65 -18.38 9.76
C GLY A 162 1.76 -17.70 11.13
N VAL A 163 1.57 -16.37 11.22
CA VAL A 163 1.68 -15.60 12.46
C VAL A 163 0.38 -14.87 12.79
N TRP A 164 -0.20 -14.17 11.81
CA TRP A 164 -1.38 -13.32 12.01
C TRP A 164 -2.21 -13.22 10.73
N LEU A 165 -3.53 -13.28 10.88
CA LEU A 165 -4.49 -13.00 9.81
C LEU A 165 -5.66 -12.21 10.40
N GLU A 166 -5.92 -11.05 9.84
CA GLU A 166 -7.12 -10.26 10.04
C GLU A 166 -7.86 -10.16 8.70
N ARG A 167 -9.14 -10.54 8.70
CA ARG A 167 -9.99 -10.47 7.53
C ARG A 167 -11.42 -10.11 7.93
N GLY A 168 -11.91 -8.97 7.46
CA GLY A 168 -13.22 -8.41 7.83
C GLY A 168 -13.83 -7.58 6.74
#